data_AF-A0A838H6V3-F1
#
_entry.id   AF-A0A838H6V3-F1
#
_cell.length_a   1.000
_cell.length_b   1.000
_cell.length_c   1.000
_cell.angle_alpha   90.00
_cell.angle_beta   90.00
_cell.angle_gamma   90.00
#
_symmetry.space_group_name_H-M   'P 1'
#
loop_
_entity.id
_entity.type
_entity.pdbx_description
1 polymer ?
#
loop_
_entity_poly.entity_id
_entity_poly.type
_entity_poly.pdbx_seq_one_letter_code
_entity_poly.pdbx_strand_id
1 'polypeptide(L)'
;MSSPDPVPEPVTLQAPELGRRQIMHQRWEDVTFLHWRVDPARVARLLPVGTTPDVFDGSSWVGLIPFRMVGAGLGTGPAVPWLGTFAETNVRLYAVDQGGR
;
A
#
# COMPACT_ATOMS: atom_id res chain seq x y z
N MET A 1 -24.67 12.98 -23.95
CA MET A 1 -25.26 12.81 -22.60
C MET A 1 -24.14 12.40 -21.68
N SER A 2 -23.68 13.26 -20.77
CA SER A 2 -22.70 12.87 -19.74
C SER A 2 -23.31 11.76 -18.88
N SER A 3 -22.55 10.69 -18.63
CA SER A 3 -22.90 9.75 -17.57
C SER A 3 -23.01 10.52 -16.25
N PRO A 4 -24.00 10.22 -15.41
CA PRO A 4 -24.09 10.82 -14.08
C PRO A 4 -22.83 10.49 -13.28
N ASP A 5 -22.38 11.44 -12.47
CA ASP A 5 -21.28 11.20 -11.54
C ASP A 5 -21.64 10.03 -10.62
N PRO A 6 -20.75 9.04 -10.43
CA PRO A 6 -21.04 7.89 -9.60
C PRO A 6 -21.30 8.35 -8.16
N VAL A 7 -22.45 7.94 -7.61
CA VAL A 7 -22.77 8.20 -6.20
C VAL A 7 -21.76 7.44 -5.33
N PRO A 8 -21.04 8.10 -4.41
CA PRO A 8 -20.10 7.43 -3.53
C PRO A 8 -20.82 6.39 -2.66
N GLU A 9 -20.27 5.18 -2.58
CA GLU A 9 -20.80 4.14 -1.70
C GLU A 9 -20.55 4.50 -0.21
N PRO A 10 -21.46 4.15 0.70
CA PRO A 10 -21.24 4.36 2.14
C PRO A 10 -20.02 3.59 2.66
N VAL A 11 -19.20 4.24 3.50
CA VAL A 11 -18.08 3.58 4.18
C VAL A 11 -18.63 2.63 5.25
N THR A 12 -18.25 1.34 5.18
CA THR A 12 -18.64 0.33 6.17
C THR A 12 -17.42 -0.40 6.74
N LEU A 13 -17.61 -1.09 7.88
CA LEU A 13 -16.57 -1.94 8.49
C LEU A 13 -16.45 -3.31 7.80
N GLN A 14 -17.45 -3.70 7.00
CA GLN A 14 -17.41 -4.95 6.26
C GLN A 14 -16.76 -4.72 4.90
N ALA A 15 -15.72 -5.50 4.62
CA ALA A 15 -15.15 -5.52 3.29
C ALA A 15 -16.16 -6.14 2.31
N PRO A 16 -16.20 -5.67 1.05
CA PRO A 16 -17.01 -6.31 0.02
C PRO A 16 -16.52 -7.73 -0.26
N GLU A 17 -17.42 -8.57 -0.78
CA GLU A 17 -17.07 -9.93 -1.18
C GLU A 17 -15.99 -9.94 -2.27
N LEU A 18 -15.07 -10.89 -2.17
CA LEU A 18 -14.05 -11.08 -3.19
C LEU A 18 -14.73 -11.61 -4.47
N GLY A 19 -14.67 -10.85 -5.57
CA GLY A 19 -15.21 -11.28 -6.87
C GLY A 19 -14.48 -12.48 -7.49
N ARG A 20 -13.44 -13.02 -6.82
CA ARG A 20 -12.62 -14.16 -7.26
C ARG A 20 -12.15 -14.97 -6.05
N ARG A 21 -11.60 -16.15 -6.32
CA ARG A 21 -11.01 -17.02 -5.30
C ARG A 21 -9.94 -16.29 -4.49
N GLN A 22 -10.07 -16.36 -3.17
CA GLN A 22 -9.07 -15.86 -2.23
C GLN A 22 -7.75 -16.63 -2.41
N ILE A 23 -6.66 -15.90 -2.63
CA ILE A 23 -5.30 -16.47 -2.75
C ILE A 23 -4.53 -16.32 -1.45
N MET A 24 -4.79 -15.25 -0.68
CA MET A 24 -4.12 -14.94 0.57
C MET A 24 -5.11 -14.30 1.55
N HIS A 25 -4.91 -14.54 2.84
CA HIS A 25 -5.50 -13.75 3.91
C HIS A 25 -4.39 -13.20 4.81
N GLN A 26 -4.65 -12.01 5.36
CA GLN A 26 -3.80 -11.34 6.34
C GLN A 26 -4.62 -10.25 7.02
N ARG A 27 -4.28 -9.91 8.26
CA ARG A 27 -4.77 -8.72 8.95
C ARG A 27 -3.58 -7.84 9.33
N TRP A 28 -3.75 -6.54 9.19
CA TRP A 28 -2.77 -5.56 9.63
C TRP A 28 -3.32 -4.91 10.90
N GLU A 29 -2.60 -5.08 12.00
CA GLU A 29 -2.97 -4.56 13.31
C GLU A 29 -1.90 -3.58 13.80
N ASP A 30 -2.30 -2.67 14.70
CA ASP A 30 -1.40 -1.69 15.33
C ASP A 30 -0.57 -0.87 14.32
N VAL A 31 -1.22 -0.44 13.23
CA VAL A 31 -0.57 0.24 12.11
C VAL A 31 -0.25 1.69 12.46
N THR A 32 1.01 2.11 12.26
CA THR A 32 1.41 3.51 12.35
C THR A 32 1.87 4.02 10.99
N PHE A 33 1.50 5.25 10.64
CA PHE A 33 1.94 5.92 9.41
C PHE A 33 2.81 7.11 9.74
N LEU A 34 4.03 7.11 9.22
CA LEU A 34 4.99 8.22 9.35
C LEU A 34 5.38 8.67 7.95
N HIS A 35 5.13 9.94 7.64
CA HIS A 35 5.44 10.52 6.33
C HIS A 35 6.21 11.82 6.50
N TRP A 36 7.26 12.00 5.71
CA TRP A 36 8.01 13.25 5.68
C TRP A 36 8.53 13.56 4.28
N ARG A 37 8.76 14.86 4.04
CA ARG A 37 9.35 15.37 2.81
C ARG A 37 10.80 14.93 2.69
N VAL A 38 11.21 14.60 1.48
CA VAL A 38 12.59 14.26 1.13
C VAL A 38 12.94 14.88 -0.22
N ASP A 39 14.21 15.27 -0.37
CA ASP A 39 14.74 15.76 -1.65
C ASP A 39 14.55 14.69 -2.74
N PRO A 40 13.84 15.01 -3.85
CA PRO A 40 13.66 14.09 -4.97
C PRO A 40 14.97 13.51 -5.50
N ALA A 41 16.06 14.27 -5.50
CA ALA A 41 17.36 13.80 -5.98
C ALA A 41 17.97 12.69 -5.10
N ARG A 42 17.55 12.57 -3.84
CA ARG A 42 17.92 11.44 -2.97
C ARG A 42 17.11 10.19 -3.30
N VAL A 43 15.84 10.36 -3.66
CA VAL A 43 14.91 9.27 -3.98
C VAL A 43 15.20 8.67 -5.36
N ALA A 44 15.51 9.49 -6.36
CA ALA A 44 15.64 9.06 -7.76
C ALA A 44 16.61 7.88 -7.97
N ARG A 45 17.67 7.80 -7.15
CA ARG A 45 18.68 6.72 -7.23
C ARG A 45 18.21 5.37 -6.69
N LEU A 46 17.11 5.36 -5.94
CA LEU A 46 16.54 4.16 -5.31
C LEU A 46 15.40 3.56 -6.15
N LEU A 47 15.00 4.24 -7.22
CA LEU A 47 13.86 3.85 -8.03
C LEU A 47 14.28 2.94 -9.20
N PRO A 48 13.40 2.03 -9.65
CA PRO A 48 13.63 1.24 -10.85
C PRO A 48 13.83 2.11 -12.10
N VAL A 49 14.57 1.58 -13.07
CA VAL A 49 14.74 2.22 -14.39
C VAL A 49 13.38 2.47 -15.03
N GLY A 50 13.20 3.65 -15.60
CA GLY A 50 11.96 4.07 -16.26
C GLY A 50 10.96 4.76 -15.35
N THR A 51 11.30 4.97 -14.08
CA THR A 51 10.48 5.73 -13.12
C THR A 51 11.24 6.94 -12.57
N THR A 52 10.50 7.95 -12.14
CA THR A 52 11.04 9.15 -11.48
C THR A 52 10.29 9.41 -10.17
N PRO A 53 10.89 10.10 -9.18
CA PRO A 53 10.20 10.39 -7.93
C PRO A 53 8.90 11.16 -8.22
N ASP A 54 7.82 10.76 -7.56
CA ASP A 54 6.62 11.57 -7.53
C ASP A 54 6.91 12.81 -6.67
N VAL A 55 6.58 13.99 -7.21
CA VAL A 55 6.89 15.29 -6.61
C VAL A 55 5.59 16.05 -6.37
N PHE A 56 5.31 16.29 -5.10
CA PHE A 56 4.19 17.09 -4.65
C PHE A 56 4.72 18.23 -3.77
N ASP A 57 4.32 19.47 -4.08
CA ASP A 57 4.75 20.66 -3.35
C ASP A 57 6.30 20.77 -3.27
N GLY A 58 6.94 20.57 -4.42
CA GLY A 58 8.40 20.66 -4.59
C GLY A 58 9.22 19.56 -3.89
N SER A 59 8.58 18.60 -3.24
CA SER A 59 9.25 17.51 -2.51
C SER A 59 8.77 16.14 -2.98
N SER A 60 9.62 15.14 -2.85
CA SER A 60 9.15 13.75 -2.82
C SER A 60 8.85 13.37 -1.37
N TRP A 61 8.26 12.20 -1.18
CA TRP A 61 7.80 11.74 0.12
C TRP A 61 8.28 10.32 0.39
N VAL A 62 8.64 10.07 1.64
CA VAL A 62 8.93 8.73 2.13
C VAL A 62 7.93 8.37 3.22
N GLY A 63 7.43 7.14 3.16
CA GLY A 63 6.58 6.56 4.18
C GLY A 63 7.32 5.47 4.95
N LEU A 64 7.24 5.50 6.27
CA LEU A 64 7.64 4.40 7.15
C LEU A 64 6.38 3.86 7.83
N ILE A 65 6.08 2.59 7.60
CA ILE A 65 4.84 1.95 8.04
C ILE A 65 5.18 0.71 8.84
N PRO A 66 5.42 0.82 10.17
CA PRO A 66 5.48 -0.32 11.06
C PRO A 66 4.05 -0.80 11.37
N PHE A 67 3.87 -2.12 11.36
CA PHE A 67 2.61 -2.76 11.72
C PHE A 67 2.85 -4.21 12.13
N ARG A 68 1.84 -4.82 12.74
CA ARG A 68 1.81 -6.25 13.03
C ARG A 68 1.02 -6.96 11.95
N MET A 69 1.70 -7.81 11.20
CA MET A 69 1.09 -8.78 10.30
C MET A 69 0.50 -9.92 11.14
N VAL A 70 -0.77 -10.26 10.93
CA VAL A 70 -1.47 -11.29 11.74
C VAL A 70 -2.21 -12.28 10.86
N GLY A 71 -2.03 -13.56 11.19
CA GLY A 71 -2.69 -14.67 10.53
C GLY A 71 -2.44 -14.75 9.02
N ALA A 72 -1.26 -14.40 8.52
CA ALA A 72 -0.94 -14.51 7.10
C ALA A 72 -0.95 -15.97 6.64
N GLY A 73 -1.70 -16.27 5.57
CA GLY A 73 -1.84 -17.63 5.05
C GLY A 73 -2.42 -17.69 3.63
N LEU A 74 -2.35 -18.88 3.02
CA LEU A 74 -2.81 -19.12 1.65
C LEU A 74 -4.27 -19.57 1.62
N GLY A 75 -5.04 -19.00 0.68
CA GLY A 75 -6.47 -19.26 0.54
C GLY A 75 -7.23 -19.02 1.84
N THR A 76 -8.06 -19.98 2.23
CA THR A 76 -8.81 -20.02 3.50
C THR A 76 -8.19 -20.99 4.53
N GLY A 77 -6.97 -21.45 4.29
CA GLY A 77 -6.25 -22.36 5.19
C GLY A 77 -5.78 -21.66 6.47
N PRO A 78 -5.14 -22.38 7.41
CA PRO A 78 -4.58 -21.75 8.60
C PRO A 78 -3.43 -20.80 8.24
N ALA A 79 -3.11 -19.91 9.17
CA ALA A 79 -1.92 -19.07 9.09
C ALA A 79 -0.66 -19.94 8.94
N VAL A 80 0.34 -19.45 8.19
CA VAL A 80 1.62 -20.15 8.03
C VAL A 80 2.25 -20.33 9.42
N PRO A 81 2.63 -21.55 9.83
CA PRO A 81 3.31 -21.74 11.10
C PRO A 81 4.53 -20.82 11.20
N TRP A 82 4.58 -20.03 12.28
CA TRP A 82 5.73 -19.22 12.70
C TRP A 82 6.02 -17.99 11.82
N LEU A 83 5.56 -17.99 10.57
CA LEU A 83 5.62 -16.86 9.63
C LEU A 83 4.26 -16.18 9.40
N GLY A 84 3.20 -16.70 10.01
CA GLY A 84 1.85 -16.15 9.89
C GLY A 84 1.62 -14.92 10.77
N THR A 85 2.48 -14.62 11.74
CA THR A 85 2.33 -13.44 12.61
C THR A 85 3.68 -12.89 13.00
N PHE A 86 3.96 -11.64 12.61
CA PHE A 86 5.26 -10.99 12.82
C PHE A 86 5.12 -9.46 12.72
N ALA A 87 6.13 -8.75 13.21
CA ALA A 87 6.24 -7.30 13.01
C ALA A 87 6.87 -7.02 11.64
N GLU A 88 6.23 -6.19 10.83
CA GLU A 88 6.72 -5.76 9.52
C GLU A 88 6.90 -4.24 9.52
N THR A 89 7.92 -3.75 8.80
CA THR A 89 8.09 -2.32 8.57
C THR A 89 8.33 -2.07 7.10
N ASN A 90 7.39 -1.37 6.47
CA ASN A 90 7.49 -1.00 5.08
C ASN A 90 8.09 0.40 4.93
N VAL A 91 9.12 0.51 4.09
CA VAL A 91 9.63 1.79 3.59
C VAL A 91 9.06 1.99 2.19
N ARG A 92 8.32 3.08 1.99
CA ARG A 92 7.65 3.38 0.72
C ARG A 92 8.21 4.66 0.12
N LEU A 93 8.51 4.59 -1.17
CA LEU A 93 8.83 5.72 -2.03
C LEU A 93 7.75 5.78 -3.11
N TYR A 94 7.39 6.99 -3.51
CA TYR A 94 6.39 7.25 -4.54
C TYR A 94 7.09 7.62 -5.84
N ALA A 95 6.65 7.02 -6.93
CA ALA A 95 7.26 7.19 -8.23
C ALA A 95 6.17 7.26 -9.30
N VAL A 96 6.49 7.95 -10.38
CA VAL A 96 5.67 8.02 -11.59
C VAL A 96 6.45 7.50 -12.79
N ASP A 97 5.75 6.83 -13.71
CA ASP A 97 6.28 6.45 -15.01
C ASP A 97 6.07 7.53 -16.09
N GLN A 98 6.42 7.24 -17.34
CA GLN A 98 6.24 8.17 -18.47
C GLN A 98 4.77 8.53 -18.76
N GLY A 99 3.83 7.71 -18.30
CA GLY A 99 2.39 7.96 -18.38
C GLY A 99 1.83 8.73 -17.17
N GLY A 100 2.68 9.11 -16.20
CA GLY A 100 2.26 9.78 -14.97
C GLY A 100 1.51 8.88 -14.00
N ARG A 101 1.72 7.57 -14.08
CA ARG A 101 1.07 6.56 -13.22
C ARG A 101 2.02 5.99 -12.18
#